data_AF-A0A0S8DDF1-F1
#
_entry.id   AF-A0A0S8DDF1-F1
#
_cell.length_a   1.000
_cell.length_b   1.000
_cell.length_c   1.000
_cell.angle_alpha   90.00
_cell.angle_beta   90.00
_cell.angle_gamma   90.00
#
_symmetry.space_group_name_H-M   'P 1'
#
loop_
_entity.id
_entity.type
_entity.pdbx_description
1 polymer ?
#
loop_
_entity_poly.entity_id
_entity_poly.type
_entity_poly.pdbx_seq_one_letter_code
_entity_poly.pdbx_strand_id
1 'polypeptide(L)'
;MLKYFSILFLLISNFIFSQNNEYPFTGKVNANKVRIRTEPNLESAIIEELSKNELLLVENIKNDFYVIRPPQNSKLYISKNYVKDNIVIADNVNVRLKPSLESTIVGTINKNQKVEGSVSTVSNQWLEITPPETINFYISKDYVTKIGDESSYFILIKRKEEVNQLLNSAFFLTQMECKKPFNDMKPEKAISQFEAIIKGYSDFSDHVKQAKEGLALLKDTYLQKKIAYLESKMTLSSNEKDKIFKEVISTKDNSKPKSKPISKNIISKNLTDKMKKWLKEEKDIYLSWNTYYPNKSIEDFYDEQKANAITLNGVIVNYDDPVKNKPGNYLLKGETIPIAYLYSTIVDLEKYLGKKVNIIVSPRPNNNFAFPAYFVNSVKVE
;
A
#
# COMPACT_ATOMS: atom_id res chain seq x y z
N MET A 1 50.39 -48.78 47.82
CA MET A 1 51.51 -48.89 46.85
C MET A 1 51.05 -49.88 45.78
N LEU A 2 51.05 -49.65 44.47
CA LEU A 2 51.75 -48.71 43.61
C LEU A 2 50.98 -48.66 42.27
N LYS A 3 50.72 -47.44 41.77
CA LYS A 3 50.55 -46.99 40.38
C LYS A 3 50.19 -48.00 39.26
N TYR A 4 49.02 -47.81 38.64
CA TYR A 4 48.90 -47.81 37.18
C TYR A 4 48.08 -46.60 36.72
N PHE A 5 48.79 -45.72 36.04
CA PHE A 5 48.32 -44.52 35.35
C PHE A 5 48.24 -44.90 33.85
N SER A 6 47.39 -44.19 33.11
CA SER A 6 47.35 -44.05 31.63
C SER A 6 46.29 -44.79 30.81
N ILE A 7 45.45 -43.95 30.17
CA ILE A 7 44.99 -44.00 28.76
C ILE A 7 43.83 -44.99 28.52
N LEU A 8 42.64 -44.64 27.99
CA LEU A 8 42.36 -43.92 26.74
C LEU A 8 40.85 -43.61 26.60
N PHE A 9 40.54 -42.34 26.31
CA PHE A 9 39.50 -41.85 25.39
C PHE A 9 38.00 -42.20 25.58
N LEU A 10 37.27 -41.14 25.94
CA LEU A 10 35.88 -40.82 25.57
C LEU A 10 35.37 -41.52 24.28
N LEU A 11 34.47 -42.48 24.44
CA LEU A 11 33.48 -42.84 23.43
C LEU A 11 32.29 -41.87 23.57
N ILE A 12 32.44 -40.64 23.08
CA ILE A 12 31.27 -39.86 22.68
C ILE A 12 30.78 -40.52 21.40
N SER A 13 29.71 -41.31 21.52
CA SER A 13 28.96 -41.76 20.36
C SER A 13 28.50 -40.52 19.59
N ASN A 14 29.17 -40.24 18.47
CA ASN A 14 28.66 -39.32 17.46
C ASN A 14 27.32 -39.87 16.97
N PHE A 15 26.24 -39.42 17.60
CA PHE A 15 24.91 -39.48 17.02
C PHE A 15 24.95 -38.50 15.84
N ILE A 16 25.42 -39.00 14.69
CA ILE A 16 25.20 -38.32 13.42
C ILE A 16 23.70 -38.38 13.21
N PHE A 17 23.01 -37.32 13.61
CA PHE A 17 21.63 -37.08 13.22
C PHE A 17 21.66 -36.88 11.70
N SER A 18 21.56 -37.98 10.95
CA SER A 18 21.29 -37.92 9.52
C SER A 18 19.92 -37.28 9.40
N GLN A 19 19.87 -35.97 9.17
CA GLN A 19 18.67 -35.37 8.64
C GLN A 19 18.44 -36.07 7.31
N ASN A 20 17.45 -36.96 7.26
CA ASN A 20 16.92 -37.45 6.01
C ASN A 20 16.31 -36.25 5.31
N ASN A 21 17.15 -35.51 4.57
CA ASN A 21 16.71 -34.45 3.71
C ASN A 21 15.96 -35.14 2.58
N GLU A 22 14.63 -35.14 2.68
CA GLU A 22 13.76 -35.56 1.62
C GLU A 22 13.91 -34.57 0.46
N TYR A 23 14.44 -35.08 -0.65
CA TYR A 23 14.61 -34.39 -1.93
C TYR A 23 13.64 -34.99 -2.96
N PRO A 24 13.19 -34.20 -3.95
CA PRO A 24 13.37 -32.75 -4.07
C PRO A 24 12.56 -31.95 -3.02
N PHE A 25 12.97 -30.70 -2.76
CA PHE A 25 12.25 -29.80 -1.85
C PHE A 25 12.25 -28.33 -2.30
N THR A 26 11.30 -27.55 -1.79
CA THR A 26 11.24 -26.10 -2.01
C THR A 26 12.18 -25.37 -1.05
N GLY A 27 13.22 -24.73 -1.60
CA GLY A 27 14.14 -23.87 -0.89
C GLY A 27 13.76 -22.39 -1.01
N LYS A 28 13.97 -21.62 0.05
CA LYS A 28 13.89 -20.16 0.06
C LYS A 28 15.22 -19.53 0.43
N VAL A 29 15.67 -18.57 -0.36
CA VAL A 29 16.92 -17.82 -0.11
C VAL A 29 16.73 -16.90 1.10
N ASN A 30 17.65 -16.93 2.06
CA ASN A 30 17.52 -16.17 3.32
C ASN A 30 18.26 -14.80 3.33
N ALA A 31 19.14 -14.54 2.36
CA ALA A 31 19.96 -13.34 2.26
C ALA A 31 19.96 -12.73 0.84
N ASN A 32 20.40 -11.48 0.71
CA ASN A 32 20.56 -10.83 -0.59
C ASN A 32 21.94 -11.12 -1.18
N LYS A 33 22.05 -11.07 -2.52
CA LYS A 33 23.28 -11.29 -3.28
C LYS A 33 23.89 -12.69 -3.07
N VAL A 34 23.04 -13.70 -2.91
CA VAL A 34 23.48 -15.08 -2.73
C VAL A 34 23.86 -15.66 -4.08
N ARG A 35 25.09 -16.17 -4.19
CA ARG A 35 25.66 -16.58 -5.48
C ARG A 35 25.25 -18.00 -5.83
N ILE A 36 24.67 -18.16 -7.02
CA ILE A 36 24.58 -19.43 -7.73
C ILE A 36 25.89 -19.66 -8.48
N ARG A 37 26.35 -20.91 -8.52
CA ARG A 37 27.63 -21.31 -9.08
C ARG A 37 27.50 -22.48 -10.05
N THR A 38 28.50 -22.63 -10.93
CA THR A 38 28.59 -23.73 -11.89
C THR A 38 29.03 -25.06 -11.26
N GLU A 39 29.72 -25.02 -10.12
CA GLU A 39 30.19 -26.20 -9.40
C GLU A 39 30.01 -26.02 -7.88
N PRO A 40 30.01 -27.11 -7.08
CA PRO A 40 29.82 -27.06 -5.62
C PRO A 40 31.10 -26.67 -4.88
N ASN A 41 31.72 -25.54 -5.23
CA ASN A 41 32.91 -25.00 -4.56
C ASN A 41 32.94 -23.46 -4.63
N LEU A 42 33.80 -22.82 -3.83
CA LEU A 42 33.87 -21.35 -3.73
C LEU A 42 34.66 -20.68 -4.87
N GLU A 43 35.47 -21.44 -5.59
CA GLU A 43 36.33 -20.95 -6.68
C GLU A 43 35.62 -20.97 -8.04
N SER A 44 34.54 -21.74 -8.17
CA SER A 44 33.83 -21.91 -9.42
C SER A 44 33.11 -20.63 -9.85
N ALA A 45 32.95 -20.49 -11.17
CA ALA A 45 32.29 -19.33 -11.77
C ALA A 45 30.90 -19.07 -11.16
N ILE A 46 30.63 -17.79 -10.90
CA ILE A 46 29.34 -17.31 -10.44
C ILE A 46 28.44 -17.13 -11.66
N ILE A 47 27.26 -17.74 -11.59
CA ILE A 47 26.24 -17.67 -12.64
C ILE A 47 25.41 -16.40 -12.47
N GLU A 48 24.84 -16.25 -11.28
CA GLU A 48 23.90 -15.19 -10.93
C GLU A 48 23.91 -14.96 -9.42
N GLU A 49 23.52 -13.76 -9.00
CA GLU A 49 23.28 -13.42 -7.59
C GLU A 49 21.77 -13.31 -7.35
N LEU A 50 21.26 -14.10 -6.39
CA LEU A 50 19.86 -14.11 -6.00
C LEU A 50 19.57 -13.13 -4.88
N SER A 51 18.35 -12.62 -4.88
CA SER A 51 17.81 -11.80 -3.80
C SER A 51 17.21 -12.67 -2.69
N LYS A 52 17.05 -12.04 -1.52
CA LYS A 52 16.35 -12.66 -0.38
C LYS A 52 14.93 -13.03 -0.79
N ASN A 53 14.42 -14.11 -0.23
CA ASN A 53 13.10 -14.69 -0.48
C ASN A 53 12.90 -15.30 -1.87
N GLU A 54 13.93 -15.40 -2.69
CA GLU A 54 13.82 -16.17 -3.94
C GLU A 54 13.59 -17.65 -3.67
N LEU A 55 12.81 -18.27 -4.56
CA LEU A 55 12.37 -19.66 -4.46
C LEU A 55 13.18 -20.51 -5.41
N LEU A 56 13.60 -21.68 -4.93
CA LEU A 56 14.45 -22.62 -5.66
C LEU A 56 13.88 -24.04 -5.49
N LEU A 57 13.99 -24.85 -6.53
CA LEU A 57 13.78 -26.28 -6.43
C LEU A 57 15.12 -26.94 -6.14
N VAL A 58 15.27 -27.49 -4.94
CA VAL A 58 16.48 -28.20 -4.52
C VAL A 58 16.29 -29.67 -4.83
N GLU A 59 17.13 -30.20 -5.70
CA GLU A 59 17.05 -31.59 -6.19
C GLU A 59 17.93 -32.54 -5.39
N ASN A 60 19.07 -32.06 -4.90
CA ASN A 60 20.01 -32.87 -4.14
C ASN A 60 21.00 -32.00 -3.36
N ILE A 61 22.00 -32.64 -2.79
CA ILE A 61 23.07 -32.05 -1.99
C ILE A 61 24.41 -32.63 -2.42
N LYS A 62 25.41 -31.76 -2.57
CA LYS A 62 26.78 -32.16 -2.91
C LYS A 62 27.76 -31.30 -2.12
N ASN A 63 28.55 -31.92 -1.25
CA ASN A 63 29.41 -31.23 -0.28
C ASN A 63 28.59 -30.20 0.51
N ASP A 64 29.05 -28.96 0.63
CA ASP A 64 28.38 -27.85 1.33
C ASP A 64 27.44 -27.03 0.44
N PHE A 65 27.02 -27.60 -0.68
CA PHE A 65 26.14 -26.96 -1.65
C PHE A 65 24.88 -27.81 -1.89
N TYR A 66 23.78 -27.12 -2.13
CA TYR A 66 22.59 -27.70 -2.72
C TYR A 66 22.71 -27.72 -4.23
N VAL A 67 22.25 -28.82 -4.83
CA VAL A 67 22.04 -28.94 -6.27
C VAL A 67 20.64 -28.41 -6.55
N ILE A 68 20.55 -27.37 -7.37
CA ILE A 68 19.29 -26.71 -7.71
C ILE A 68 19.03 -26.81 -9.20
N ARG A 69 17.75 -26.94 -9.53
CA ARG A 69 17.29 -26.78 -10.91
C ARG A 69 17.51 -25.32 -11.35
N PRO A 70 17.93 -25.06 -12.60
CA PRO A 70 18.02 -23.71 -13.13
C PRO A 70 16.71 -22.94 -12.92
N PRO A 71 16.75 -21.71 -12.42
CA PRO A 71 15.57 -20.84 -12.36
C PRO A 71 14.87 -20.77 -13.73
N GLN A 72 13.53 -20.72 -13.75
CA GLN A 72 12.75 -20.85 -14.99
C GLN A 72 13.08 -19.79 -16.06
N ASN A 73 13.62 -18.65 -15.66
CA ASN A 73 14.00 -17.55 -16.55
C ASN A 73 15.49 -17.56 -16.92
N SER A 74 16.26 -18.56 -16.50
CA SER A 74 17.68 -18.66 -16.85
C SER A 74 17.81 -18.90 -18.36
N LYS A 75 18.53 -18.00 -19.03
CA LYS A 75 18.81 -18.08 -20.47
C LYS A 75 20.16 -18.74 -20.66
N LEU A 76 20.18 -19.84 -21.41
CA LEU A 76 21.40 -20.52 -21.79
C LEU A 76 21.60 -20.48 -23.30
N TYR A 77 22.84 -20.62 -23.74
CA TYR A 77 23.21 -20.44 -25.14
C TYR A 77 23.97 -21.64 -25.68
N ILE A 78 23.55 -22.09 -26.86
CA ILE A 78 24.23 -23.13 -27.64
C ILE A 78 24.57 -22.56 -29.03
N SER A 79 25.72 -22.95 -29.58
CA SER A 79 26.08 -22.50 -30.93
C SER A 79 25.13 -23.10 -31.95
N LYS A 80 24.57 -22.23 -32.81
CA LYS A 80 23.59 -22.61 -33.84
C LYS A 80 24.17 -23.62 -34.83
N ASN A 81 25.48 -23.63 -35.04
CA ASN A 81 26.15 -24.55 -35.96
C ASN A 81 26.00 -26.02 -35.55
N TYR A 82 25.66 -26.30 -34.29
CA TYR A 82 25.48 -27.65 -33.77
C TYR A 82 24.02 -28.05 -33.60
N VAL A 83 23.07 -27.24 -34.07
CA VAL A 83 21.64 -27.52 -33.95
C VAL A 83 20.98 -27.45 -35.32
N LYS A 84 20.31 -28.53 -35.72
CA LYS A 84 19.54 -28.62 -36.95
C LYS A 84 18.17 -29.18 -36.64
N ASP A 85 17.11 -28.50 -37.09
CA ASP A 85 15.72 -28.89 -36.85
C ASP A 85 15.42 -29.16 -35.36
N ASN A 86 15.94 -28.29 -34.47
CA ASN A 86 15.87 -28.41 -33.01
C ASN A 86 16.53 -29.68 -32.41
N ILE A 87 17.40 -30.34 -33.17
CA ILE A 87 18.14 -31.52 -32.74
C ILE A 87 19.64 -31.20 -32.77
N VAL A 88 20.35 -31.58 -31.70
CA VAL A 88 21.79 -31.44 -31.62
C VAL A 88 22.49 -32.47 -32.51
N ILE A 89 23.40 -32.04 -33.38
CA ILE A 89 24.02 -32.90 -34.41
C ILE A 89 25.40 -33.46 -34.02
N ALA A 90 25.97 -33.02 -32.90
CA ALA A 90 27.29 -33.40 -32.41
C ALA A 90 27.26 -33.79 -30.92
N ASP A 91 28.26 -34.53 -30.46
CA ASP A 91 28.41 -34.91 -29.05
C ASP A 91 29.16 -33.86 -28.23
N ASN A 92 28.89 -33.80 -26.92
CA ASN A 92 29.53 -32.88 -25.98
C ASN A 92 29.48 -31.40 -26.40
N VAL A 93 28.37 -30.96 -26.98
CA VAL A 93 28.20 -29.57 -27.41
C VAL A 93 28.03 -28.68 -26.19
N ASN A 94 28.90 -27.68 -26.06
CA ASN A 94 28.92 -26.77 -24.93
C ASN A 94 27.68 -25.87 -24.88
N VAL A 95 27.09 -25.80 -23.69
CA VAL A 95 26.05 -24.84 -23.31
C VAL A 95 26.69 -23.77 -22.43
N ARG A 96 26.40 -22.50 -22.71
CA ARG A 96 27.09 -21.35 -22.11
C ARG A 96 26.12 -20.33 -21.52
N LEU A 97 26.62 -19.50 -20.59
CA LEU A 97 25.83 -18.43 -19.95
C LEU A 97 25.55 -17.24 -20.86
N LYS A 98 26.41 -16.97 -21.83
CA LYS A 98 26.30 -15.86 -22.79
C LYS A 98 26.58 -16.36 -24.21
N PRO A 99 26.05 -15.68 -25.24
CA PRO A 99 26.26 -16.06 -26.64
C PRO A 99 27.67 -15.65 -27.13
N SER A 100 28.71 -16.24 -26.54
CA SER A 100 30.11 -15.98 -26.84
C SER A 100 30.98 -17.21 -26.54
N LEU A 101 32.05 -17.41 -27.32
CA LEU A 101 33.02 -18.49 -27.10
C LEU A 101 33.85 -18.30 -25.82
N GLU A 102 33.96 -17.06 -25.34
CA GLU A 102 34.65 -16.71 -24.09
C GLU A 102 33.74 -16.87 -22.86
N SER A 103 32.47 -17.23 -23.04
CA SER A 103 31.53 -17.39 -21.94
C SER A 103 31.71 -18.70 -21.20
N THR A 104 31.53 -18.68 -19.87
CA THR A 104 31.50 -19.86 -19.01
C THR A 104 30.59 -20.96 -19.56
N ILE A 105 31.13 -22.17 -19.63
CA ILE A 105 30.40 -23.39 -19.98
C ILE A 105 29.68 -23.88 -18.72
N VAL A 106 28.38 -24.12 -18.82
CA VAL A 106 27.55 -24.61 -17.70
C VAL A 106 27.21 -26.09 -17.81
N GLY A 107 27.44 -26.67 -18.98
CA GLY A 107 27.15 -28.08 -19.25
C GLY A 107 27.34 -28.39 -20.72
N THR A 108 27.03 -29.64 -21.07
CA THR A 108 27.12 -30.15 -22.44
C THR A 108 25.84 -30.90 -22.83
N ILE A 109 25.50 -30.83 -24.11
CA ILE A 109 24.39 -31.57 -24.71
C ILE A 109 24.97 -32.51 -25.76
N ASN A 110 24.49 -33.76 -25.78
CA ASN A 110 24.95 -34.79 -26.69
C ASN A 110 24.11 -34.85 -27.97
N LYS A 111 24.62 -35.61 -28.94
CA LYS A 111 23.97 -35.78 -30.23
C LYS A 111 22.58 -36.39 -30.07
N ASN A 112 21.67 -36.00 -30.96
CA ASN A 112 20.26 -36.41 -31.02
C ASN A 112 19.39 -35.93 -29.85
N GLN A 113 19.91 -35.11 -28.92
CA GLN A 113 19.09 -34.45 -27.92
C GLN A 113 18.33 -33.27 -28.53
N LYS A 114 17.07 -33.11 -28.09
CA LYS A 114 16.21 -32.03 -28.57
C LYS A 114 16.47 -30.76 -27.75
N VAL A 115 16.54 -29.63 -28.43
CA VAL A 115 16.70 -28.30 -27.81
C VAL A 115 15.61 -27.37 -28.32
N GLU A 116 14.92 -26.72 -27.40
CA GLU A 116 13.90 -25.72 -27.71
C GLU A 116 14.47 -24.34 -27.44
N GLY A 117 14.33 -23.45 -28.41
CA GLY A 117 14.95 -22.13 -28.34
C GLY A 117 14.70 -21.28 -29.57
N SER A 118 15.20 -20.05 -29.51
CA SER A 118 15.14 -19.09 -30.62
C SER A 118 16.52 -18.48 -30.87
N VAL A 119 16.71 -17.86 -32.03
CA VAL A 119 17.98 -17.20 -32.34
C VAL A 119 18.21 -16.06 -31.34
N SER A 120 19.40 -16.02 -30.74
CA SER A 120 19.76 -14.98 -29.77
C SER A 120 19.67 -13.60 -30.42
N THR A 121 19.06 -12.66 -29.71
CA THR A 121 18.97 -11.25 -30.14
C THR A 121 20.31 -10.53 -30.12
N VAL A 122 21.29 -11.05 -29.37
CA VAL A 122 22.63 -10.48 -29.22
C VAL A 122 23.57 -10.99 -30.32
N SER A 123 23.42 -12.26 -30.74
CA SER A 123 24.24 -12.84 -31.79
C SER A 123 23.49 -13.93 -32.55
N ASN A 124 23.36 -13.74 -33.87
CA ASN A 124 22.67 -14.68 -34.75
C ASN A 124 23.37 -16.05 -34.91
N GLN A 125 24.60 -16.18 -34.38
CA GLN A 125 25.37 -17.42 -34.36
C GLN A 125 24.99 -18.34 -33.18
N TRP A 126 24.18 -17.85 -32.24
CA TRP A 126 23.79 -18.57 -31.04
C TRP A 126 22.27 -18.75 -30.98
N LEU A 127 21.86 -19.88 -30.43
CA LEU A 127 20.49 -20.11 -30.02
C LEU A 127 20.38 -19.87 -28.51
N GLU A 128 19.40 -19.06 -28.12
CA GLU A 128 18.93 -18.95 -26.75
C GLU A 128 17.98 -20.12 -26.49
N ILE A 129 18.35 -21.01 -25.58
CA ILE A 129 17.63 -22.25 -25.28
C ILE A 129 17.10 -22.23 -23.86
N THR A 130 16.00 -22.95 -23.66
CA THR A 130 15.53 -23.30 -22.31
C THR A 130 16.55 -24.23 -21.65
N PRO A 131 16.87 -24.05 -20.35
CA PRO A 131 17.81 -24.91 -19.66
C PRO A 131 17.40 -26.40 -19.75
N PRO A 132 18.26 -27.27 -20.29
CA PRO A 132 18.03 -28.71 -20.30
C PRO A 132 17.97 -29.26 -18.87
N GLU A 133 17.21 -30.34 -18.67
CA GLU A 133 17.08 -31.01 -17.36
C GLU A 133 18.40 -31.59 -16.83
N THR A 134 19.39 -31.77 -17.70
CA THR A 134 20.71 -32.28 -17.32
C THR A 134 21.62 -31.23 -16.69
N ILE A 135 21.26 -29.93 -16.78
CA ILE A 135 22.09 -28.84 -16.28
C ILE A 135 21.58 -28.43 -14.91
N ASN A 136 22.48 -28.49 -13.92
CA ASN A 136 22.21 -28.12 -12.55
C ASN A 136 23.16 -27.03 -12.09
N PHE A 137 22.68 -26.19 -11.17
CA PHE A 137 23.49 -25.18 -10.53
C PHE A 137 23.65 -25.45 -9.04
N TYR A 138 24.55 -24.70 -8.41
CA TYR A 138 24.95 -24.93 -7.02
C TYR A 138 24.81 -23.68 -6.19
N ILE A 139 24.24 -23.82 -5.00
CA ILE A 139 24.07 -22.74 -4.02
C ILE A 139 24.51 -23.23 -2.65
N SER A 140 25.21 -22.40 -1.89
CA SER A 140 25.66 -22.78 -0.54
C SER A 140 24.45 -23.04 0.38
N LYS A 141 24.53 -24.11 1.17
CA LYS A 141 23.43 -24.53 2.06
C LYS A 141 23.06 -23.49 3.11
N ASP A 142 24.04 -22.73 3.57
CA ASP A 142 23.87 -21.72 4.64
C ASP A 142 22.85 -20.64 4.26
N TYR A 143 22.60 -20.48 2.96
CA TYR A 143 21.72 -19.46 2.43
C TYR A 143 20.33 -19.95 2.01
N VAL A 144 20.02 -21.24 2.19
CA VAL A 144 18.75 -21.83 1.76
C VAL A 144 18.01 -22.48 2.92
N THR A 145 16.78 -22.06 3.13
CA THR A 145 15.87 -22.66 4.12
C THR A 145 14.81 -23.50 3.41
N LYS A 146 14.62 -24.75 3.83
CA LYS A 146 13.52 -25.59 3.34
C LYS A 146 12.19 -25.03 3.84
N ILE A 147 11.25 -24.79 2.92
CA ILE A 147 9.92 -24.24 3.24
C ILE A 147 8.76 -25.13 2.79
N GLY A 148 9.04 -26.21 2.05
CA GLY A 148 8.03 -27.14 1.56
C GLY A 148 8.61 -28.31 0.78
N ASP A 149 7.74 -29.20 0.32
CA ASP A 149 8.04 -30.28 -0.63
C ASP A 149 8.22 -29.74 -2.06
N GLU A 150 8.40 -30.60 -3.06
CA GLU A 150 8.47 -30.19 -4.47
C GLU A 150 7.16 -29.57 -4.97
N SER A 151 5.99 -30.10 -4.57
CA SER A 151 4.70 -29.60 -5.04
C SER A 151 4.46 -28.14 -4.65
N SER A 152 4.91 -27.75 -3.45
CA SER A 152 4.88 -26.39 -2.94
C SER A 152 5.62 -25.39 -3.83
N TYR A 153 6.69 -25.80 -4.51
CA TYR A 153 7.49 -24.92 -5.38
C TYR A 153 6.63 -24.41 -6.53
N PHE A 154 5.98 -25.33 -7.25
CA PHE A 154 5.13 -24.99 -8.39
C PHE A 154 3.93 -24.14 -7.99
N ILE A 155 3.33 -24.42 -6.83
CA ILE A 155 2.22 -23.63 -6.27
C ILE A 155 2.68 -22.20 -5.98
N LEU A 156 3.82 -22.04 -5.29
CA LEU A 156 4.35 -20.73 -4.93
C LEU A 156 4.83 -19.93 -6.14
N ILE A 157 5.44 -20.56 -7.14
CA ILE A 157 5.82 -19.90 -8.38
C ILE A 157 4.59 -19.40 -9.14
N LYS A 158 3.56 -20.23 -9.30
CA LYS A 158 2.31 -19.82 -9.93
C LYS A 158 1.67 -18.66 -9.16
N ARG A 159 1.61 -18.75 -7.84
CA ARG A 159 1.06 -17.69 -6.98
C ARG A 159 1.89 -16.40 -7.05
N LYS A 160 3.21 -16.50 -7.20
CA LYS A 160 4.13 -15.38 -7.44
C LYS A 160 3.85 -14.72 -8.79
N GLU A 161 3.56 -15.49 -9.83
CA GLU A 161 3.18 -14.95 -11.13
C GLU A 161 1.83 -14.22 -11.07
N GLU A 162 0.84 -14.82 -10.42
CA GLU A 162 -0.48 -14.21 -10.22
C GLU A 162 -0.39 -12.85 -9.50
N VAL A 163 0.37 -12.77 -8.39
CA VAL A 163 0.55 -11.49 -7.68
C VAL A 163 1.31 -10.46 -8.51
N ASN A 164 2.29 -10.88 -9.32
CA ASN A 164 3.00 -9.99 -10.24
C ASN A 164 2.05 -9.40 -11.30
N GLN A 165 1.20 -10.24 -11.89
CA GLN A 165 0.21 -9.80 -12.87
C GLN A 165 -0.81 -8.83 -12.25
N LEU A 166 -1.33 -9.15 -11.06
CA LEU A 166 -2.24 -8.27 -10.32
C LEU A 166 -1.58 -6.94 -9.97
N LEU A 167 -0.33 -6.97 -9.50
CA LEU A 167 0.41 -5.77 -9.12
C LEU A 167 0.69 -4.87 -10.34
N ASN A 168 1.12 -5.45 -11.45
CA ASN A 168 1.33 -4.73 -12.70
C ASN A 168 0.02 -4.12 -13.23
N SER A 169 -1.08 -4.87 -13.16
CA SER A 169 -2.42 -4.38 -13.52
C SER A 169 -2.83 -3.19 -12.64
N ALA A 170 -2.63 -3.29 -11.32
CA ALA A 170 -2.96 -2.22 -10.38
C ALA A 170 -2.16 -0.94 -10.68
N PHE A 171 -0.84 -1.06 -10.89
CA PHE A 171 -0.01 0.08 -11.28
C PHE A 171 -0.40 0.69 -12.62
N PHE A 172 -0.74 -0.15 -13.61
CA PHE A 172 -1.22 0.33 -14.91
C PHE A 172 -2.53 1.12 -14.77
N LEU A 173 -3.50 0.58 -14.02
CA LEU A 173 -4.76 1.26 -13.73
C LEU A 173 -4.51 2.59 -13.00
N THR A 174 -3.65 2.60 -11.98
CA THR A 174 -3.24 3.82 -11.29
C THR A 174 -2.67 4.85 -12.25
N GLN A 175 -1.75 4.46 -13.14
CA GLN A 175 -1.16 5.38 -14.11
C GLN A 175 -2.23 5.95 -15.06
N MET A 176 -3.17 5.13 -15.50
CA MET A 176 -4.27 5.55 -16.38
C MET A 176 -5.24 6.52 -15.68
N GLU A 177 -5.64 6.22 -14.44
CA GLU A 177 -6.53 7.09 -13.67
C GLU A 177 -5.84 8.40 -13.28
N CYS A 178 -4.57 8.36 -12.88
CA CYS A 178 -3.79 9.55 -12.53
C CYS A 178 -3.49 10.47 -13.73
N LYS A 179 -3.69 10.03 -14.98
CA LYS A 179 -3.61 10.92 -16.16
C LYS A 179 -4.89 11.72 -16.38
N LYS A 180 -6.03 11.24 -15.87
CA LYS A 180 -7.33 11.91 -16.05
C LYS A 180 -7.42 13.17 -15.18
N PRO A 181 -8.27 14.15 -15.57
CA PRO A 181 -8.64 15.24 -14.67
C PRO A 181 -9.39 14.68 -13.45
N PHE A 182 -9.38 15.43 -12.34
CA PHE A 182 -9.97 14.98 -11.08
C PHE A 182 -11.42 14.49 -11.22
N ASN A 183 -12.24 15.18 -12.01
CA ASN A 183 -13.66 14.84 -12.21
C ASN A 183 -13.91 13.45 -12.81
N ASP A 184 -12.99 12.97 -13.64
CA ASP A 184 -13.14 11.72 -14.39
C ASP A 184 -12.31 10.58 -13.78
N MET A 185 -11.52 10.88 -12.75
CA MET A 185 -10.64 9.94 -12.07
C MET A 185 -11.47 9.00 -11.17
N LYS A 186 -11.34 7.69 -11.39
CA LYS A 186 -12.06 6.65 -10.63
C LYS A 186 -11.06 5.66 -10.00
N PRO A 187 -10.47 5.99 -8.85
CA PRO A 187 -9.38 5.20 -8.27
C PRO A 187 -9.83 3.89 -7.61
N GLU A 188 -11.14 3.65 -7.45
CA GLU A 188 -11.69 2.58 -6.62
C GLU A 188 -11.23 1.18 -7.07
N LYS A 189 -11.15 0.96 -8.38
CA LYS A 189 -10.69 -0.33 -8.95
C LYS A 189 -9.23 -0.60 -8.60
N ALA A 190 -8.36 0.40 -8.75
CA ALA A 190 -6.94 0.27 -8.42
C ALA A 190 -6.73 0.09 -6.91
N ILE A 191 -7.48 0.84 -6.09
CA ILE A 191 -7.48 0.70 -4.63
C ILE A 191 -7.85 -0.73 -4.22
N SER A 192 -8.96 -1.24 -4.75
CA SER A 192 -9.46 -2.59 -4.46
C SER A 192 -8.44 -3.67 -4.84
N GLN A 193 -7.74 -3.51 -5.98
CA GLN A 193 -6.68 -4.44 -6.38
C GLN A 193 -5.48 -4.42 -5.42
N PHE A 194 -5.00 -3.24 -5.02
CA PHE A 194 -3.91 -3.16 -4.04
C PHE A 194 -4.32 -3.76 -2.69
N GLU A 195 -5.53 -3.49 -2.20
CA GLU A 195 -6.05 -4.06 -0.95
C GLU A 195 -6.18 -5.58 -1.03
N ALA A 196 -6.61 -6.12 -2.17
CA ALA A 196 -6.64 -7.55 -2.42
C ALA A 196 -5.24 -8.18 -2.35
N ILE A 197 -4.22 -7.53 -2.93
CA ILE A 197 -2.82 -7.99 -2.85
C ILE A 197 -2.34 -7.99 -1.40
N ILE A 198 -2.57 -6.90 -0.67
CA ILE A 198 -2.13 -6.73 0.72
C ILE A 198 -2.74 -7.79 1.64
N LYS A 199 -4.02 -8.14 1.44
CA LYS A 199 -4.73 -9.13 2.26
C LYS A 199 -4.47 -10.57 1.81
N GLY A 200 -4.34 -10.82 0.51
CA GLY A 200 -4.32 -12.16 -0.07
C GLY A 200 -2.93 -12.77 -0.21
N TYR A 201 -1.86 -11.98 -0.24
CA TYR A 201 -0.52 -12.45 -0.60
C TYR A 201 0.53 -12.14 0.47
N SER A 202 0.21 -12.40 1.76
CA SER A 202 1.10 -12.17 2.90
C SER A 202 2.47 -12.85 2.79
N ASP A 203 2.54 -13.97 2.06
CA ASP A 203 3.77 -14.74 1.86
C ASP A 203 4.79 -14.01 0.97
N PHE A 204 4.33 -13.02 0.19
CA PHE A 204 5.14 -12.24 -0.75
C PHE A 204 5.37 -10.81 -0.22
N SER A 205 6.12 -10.71 0.88
CA SER A 205 6.35 -9.45 1.62
C SER A 205 6.78 -8.26 0.75
N ASP A 206 7.65 -8.47 -0.24
CA ASP A 206 8.10 -7.40 -1.14
C ASP A 206 6.98 -6.86 -2.04
N HIS A 207 6.13 -7.75 -2.56
CA HIS A 207 4.98 -7.36 -3.39
C HIS A 207 3.92 -6.66 -2.55
N VAL A 208 3.69 -7.13 -1.32
CA VAL A 208 2.81 -6.47 -0.35
C VAL A 208 3.32 -5.07 0.00
N LYS A 209 4.65 -4.92 0.16
CA LYS A 209 5.27 -3.61 0.39
C LYS A 209 5.06 -2.67 -0.81
N GLN A 210 5.34 -3.14 -2.03
CA GLN A 210 5.11 -2.36 -3.25
C GLN A 210 3.62 -1.98 -3.42
N ALA A 211 2.69 -2.88 -3.10
CA ALA A 211 1.26 -2.60 -3.13
C ALA A 211 0.85 -1.53 -2.10
N LYS A 212 1.41 -1.57 -0.88
CA LYS A 212 1.16 -0.53 0.14
C LYS A 212 1.68 0.84 -0.30
N GLU A 213 2.90 0.88 -0.84
CA GLU A 213 3.52 2.12 -1.34
C GLU A 213 2.74 2.69 -2.53
N GLY A 214 2.36 1.85 -3.49
CA GLY A 214 1.53 2.24 -4.64
C GLY A 214 0.14 2.74 -4.22
N LEU A 215 -0.49 2.09 -3.25
CA LEU A 215 -1.78 2.52 -2.70
C LEU A 215 -1.69 3.88 -1.99
N ALA A 216 -0.64 4.09 -1.19
CA ALA A 216 -0.40 5.38 -0.52
C ALA A 216 -0.21 6.49 -1.55
N LEU A 217 0.67 6.27 -2.54
CA LEU A 217 0.92 7.23 -3.61
C LEU A 217 -0.35 7.57 -4.41
N LEU A 218 -1.18 6.56 -4.72
CA LEU A 218 -2.46 6.77 -5.41
C LEU A 218 -3.41 7.65 -4.57
N LYS A 219 -3.55 7.36 -3.27
CA LYS A 219 -4.41 8.13 -2.35
C LYS A 219 -3.92 9.58 -2.22
N ASP A 220 -2.62 9.79 -2.09
CA ASP A 220 -2.00 11.11 -2.03
C ASP A 220 -2.21 11.89 -3.34
N THR A 221 -1.96 11.25 -4.48
CA THR A 221 -2.15 11.87 -5.80
C THR A 221 -3.61 12.28 -6.01
N TYR A 222 -4.55 11.42 -5.64
CA TYR A 222 -5.98 11.72 -5.72
C TYR A 222 -6.35 12.92 -4.83
N LEU A 223 -5.84 12.96 -3.60
CA LEU A 223 -6.08 14.06 -2.67
C LEU A 223 -5.51 15.39 -3.18
N GLN A 224 -4.29 15.38 -3.71
CA GLN A 224 -3.67 16.58 -4.30
C GLN A 224 -4.48 17.11 -5.48
N LYS A 225 -4.91 16.23 -6.39
CA LYS A 225 -5.77 16.61 -7.51
C LYS A 225 -7.13 17.15 -7.06
N LYS A 226 -7.69 16.57 -5.99
CA LYS A 226 -8.93 17.05 -5.37
C LYS A 226 -8.75 18.47 -4.83
N ILE A 227 -7.67 18.74 -4.11
CA ILE A 227 -7.36 20.06 -3.56
C ILE A 227 -7.21 21.07 -4.70
N ALA A 228 -6.37 20.78 -5.70
CA ALA A 228 -6.15 21.66 -6.85
C ALA A 228 -7.44 21.96 -7.62
N TYR A 229 -8.31 20.95 -7.77
CA TYR A 229 -9.63 21.13 -8.38
C TYR A 229 -10.52 22.07 -7.56
N LEU A 230 -10.58 21.89 -6.23
CA LEU A 230 -11.38 22.75 -5.35
C LEU A 230 -10.85 24.19 -5.33
N GLU A 231 -9.52 24.37 -5.31
CA GLU A 231 -8.87 25.69 -5.41
C GLU A 231 -9.18 26.40 -6.74
N SER A 232 -9.12 25.67 -7.86
CA SER A 232 -9.49 26.22 -9.18
C SER A 232 -10.96 26.66 -9.23
N LYS A 233 -11.86 25.92 -8.58
CA LYS A 233 -13.27 26.31 -8.44
C LYS A 233 -13.46 27.54 -7.56
N MET A 234 -12.73 27.65 -6.46
CA MET A 234 -12.81 28.80 -5.55
C MET A 234 -12.27 30.08 -6.19
N THR A 235 -11.18 29.97 -6.96
CA THR A 235 -10.61 31.10 -7.73
C THR A 235 -11.53 31.51 -8.88
N LEU A 236 -12.14 30.57 -9.60
CA LEU A 236 -13.19 30.85 -10.59
C LEU A 236 -14.38 31.61 -9.96
N SER A 237 -14.90 31.15 -8.81
CA SER A 237 -16.01 31.82 -8.12
C SER A 237 -15.66 33.24 -7.64
N SER A 238 -14.39 33.49 -7.29
CA SER A 238 -13.92 34.83 -6.89
C SER A 238 -13.78 35.75 -8.11
N ASN A 239 -13.23 35.25 -9.22
CA ASN A 239 -13.13 35.99 -10.48
C ASN A 239 -14.49 36.26 -11.15
N GLU A 240 -15.44 35.33 -11.03
CA GLU A 240 -16.83 35.51 -11.45
C GLU A 240 -17.54 36.56 -10.60
N LYS A 241 -17.31 36.55 -9.28
CA LYS A 241 -17.79 37.63 -8.39
C LYS A 241 -17.19 38.98 -8.78
N ASP A 242 -15.90 39.05 -9.12
CA ASP A 242 -15.25 40.31 -9.54
C ASP A 242 -15.73 40.79 -10.92
N LYS A 243 -16.03 39.89 -11.84
CA LYS A 243 -16.66 40.23 -13.14
C LYS A 243 -18.09 40.72 -12.95
N ILE A 244 -18.90 40.01 -12.17
CA ILE A 244 -20.27 40.42 -11.84
C ILE A 244 -20.27 41.75 -11.08
N PHE A 245 -19.33 41.96 -10.16
CA PHE A 245 -19.19 43.22 -9.42
C PHE A 245 -18.83 44.39 -10.35
N LYS A 246 -17.97 44.16 -11.36
CA LYS A 246 -17.64 45.15 -12.39
C LYS A 246 -18.83 45.44 -13.32
N GLU A 247 -19.60 44.42 -13.72
CA GLU A 247 -20.80 44.57 -14.57
C GLU A 247 -21.97 45.26 -13.84
N VAL A 248 -22.10 45.04 -12.53
CA VAL A 248 -23.12 45.67 -11.67
C VAL A 248 -22.76 47.13 -11.35
N ILE A 249 -21.48 47.50 -11.35
CA ILE A 249 -21.04 48.89 -11.18
C ILE A 249 -21.22 49.70 -12.48
N SER A 250 -21.11 49.07 -13.65
CA SER A 250 -21.32 49.75 -14.94
C SER A 250 -22.79 49.96 -15.34
N THR A 251 -23.76 49.43 -14.58
CA THR A 251 -25.19 49.44 -14.95
C THR A 251 -26.12 50.08 -13.92
N LYS A 252 -25.63 51.02 -13.10
CA LYS A 252 -26.49 51.87 -12.26
C LYS A 252 -26.35 53.35 -12.63
N ASP A 253 -27.10 53.73 -13.66
CA ASP A 253 -27.76 55.03 -13.69
C ASP A 253 -29.25 54.85 -13.98
N ASN A 254 -30.05 55.48 -13.12
CA ASN A 254 -31.49 55.76 -13.18
C ASN A 254 -32.54 54.66 -12.88
N SER A 255 -33.41 55.04 -11.93
CA SER A 255 -34.80 54.63 -11.64
C SER A 255 -35.06 53.49 -10.61
N LYS A 256 -35.57 53.92 -9.45
CA LYS A 256 -36.46 53.19 -8.50
C LYS A 256 -37.89 53.09 -9.12
N PRO A 257 -38.89 52.33 -8.56
CA PRO A 257 -38.89 51.35 -7.45
C PRO A 257 -39.79 50.08 -7.66
N LYS A 258 -39.72 49.19 -6.66
CA LYS A 258 -40.76 48.25 -6.12
C LYS A 258 -40.44 46.76 -6.27
N SER A 259 -40.13 46.11 -5.15
CA SER A 259 -40.44 44.70 -4.93
C SER A 259 -41.07 44.50 -3.54
N LYS A 260 -42.25 43.86 -3.55
CA LYS A 260 -42.90 43.28 -2.35
C LYS A 260 -42.09 42.05 -1.89
N PRO A 261 -42.08 41.74 -0.58
CA PRO A 261 -41.28 40.66 -0.01
C PRO A 261 -42.05 39.33 0.03
N ILE A 262 -41.45 38.26 -0.47
CA ILE A 262 -41.83 36.84 -0.22
C ILE A 262 -40.50 36.06 -0.29
N SER A 263 -40.01 35.32 0.70
CA SER A 263 -40.50 34.98 2.04
C SER A 263 -39.29 34.73 2.95
N LYS A 264 -39.30 35.39 4.11
CA LYS A 264 -38.58 34.95 5.32
C LYS A 264 -39.48 33.92 5.98
N ASN A 265 -39.02 32.69 6.14
CA ASN A 265 -39.43 31.67 7.12
C ASN A 265 -38.77 30.38 6.66
N ILE A 266 -37.61 30.00 7.21
CA ILE A 266 -37.41 29.04 8.32
C ILE A 266 -35.97 29.39 8.79
N ILE A 267 -35.67 29.95 9.97
CA ILE A 267 -35.77 29.43 11.35
C ILE A 267 -35.77 30.66 12.28
N SER A 268 -36.91 31.02 12.85
CA SER A 268 -37.02 31.89 14.04
C SER A 268 -37.30 31.01 15.26
N LYS A 269 -36.28 30.28 15.71
CA LYS A 269 -36.17 29.85 17.12
C LYS A 269 -35.16 30.78 17.78
N ASN A 270 -35.46 31.24 19.00
CA ASN A 270 -34.65 32.17 19.79
C ASN A 270 -33.17 31.73 19.84
N LEU A 271 -32.36 32.24 18.91
CA LEU A 271 -30.92 32.02 18.85
C LEU A 271 -30.24 33.04 19.75
N THR A 272 -29.47 32.57 20.73
CA THR A 272 -28.65 33.46 21.57
C THR A 272 -27.54 34.09 20.74
N ASP A 273 -26.99 35.22 21.19
CA ASP A 273 -25.92 35.89 20.45
C ASP A 273 -24.64 35.05 20.37
N LYS A 274 -24.44 34.13 21.33
CA LYS A 274 -23.38 33.11 21.26
C LYS A 274 -23.64 32.11 20.12
N MET A 275 -24.87 31.64 19.93
CA MET A 275 -25.22 30.71 18.85
C MET A 275 -25.09 31.36 17.46
N LYS A 276 -25.48 32.63 17.32
CA LYS A 276 -25.36 33.37 16.05
C LYS A 276 -23.93 33.47 15.55
N LYS A 277 -22.96 33.57 16.46
CA LYS A 277 -21.54 33.65 16.12
C LYS A 277 -21.04 32.43 15.36
N TRP A 278 -21.64 31.27 15.57
CA TRP A 278 -21.24 29.99 14.95
C TRP A 278 -22.03 29.62 13.70
N LEU A 279 -23.05 30.40 13.33
CA LEU A 279 -23.88 30.08 12.16
C LEU A 279 -23.07 30.12 10.87
N LYS A 280 -22.09 31.01 10.77
CA LYS A 280 -21.25 31.13 9.59
C LYS A 280 -20.35 29.90 9.44
N GLU A 281 -19.64 29.55 10.50
CA GLU A 281 -18.74 28.41 10.59
C GLU A 281 -19.49 27.11 10.32
N GLU A 282 -20.65 26.93 10.95
CA GLU A 282 -21.46 25.72 10.75
C GLU A 282 -22.04 25.65 9.33
N LYS A 283 -22.41 26.79 8.75
CA LYS A 283 -22.82 26.86 7.35
C LYS A 283 -21.68 26.52 6.41
N ASP A 284 -20.47 26.98 6.68
CA ASP A 284 -19.29 26.67 5.86
C ASP A 284 -18.93 25.16 5.93
N ILE A 285 -19.12 24.53 7.09
CA ILE A 285 -18.98 23.07 7.27
C ILE A 285 -20.07 22.33 6.47
N TYR A 286 -21.33 22.76 6.56
CA TYR A 286 -22.41 22.19 5.76
C TYR A 286 -22.16 22.35 4.25
N LEU A 287 -21.73 23.52 3.78
CA LEU A 287 -21.42 23.75 2.37
C LEU A 287 -20.29 22.84 1.89
N SER A 288 -19.29 22.62 2.74
CA SER A 288 -18.21 21.67 2.48
C SER A 288 -18.72 20.23 2.38
N TRP A 289 -19.64 19.83 3.26
CA TRP A 289 -20.27 18.51 3.23
C TRP A 289 -21.19 18.32 2.02
N ASN A 290 -22.04 19.31 1.71
CA ASN A 290 -22.97 19.30 0.57
C ASN A 290 -22.23 19.25 -0.79
N THR A 291 -20.96 19.61 -0.82
CA THR A 291 -20.10 19.41 -2.00
C THR A 291 -19.89 17.92 -2.31
N TYR A 292 -19.94 17.04 -1.30
CA TYR A 292 -19.82 15.59 -1.44
C TYR A 292 -21.17 14.88 -1.65
N TYR A 293 -22.26 15.49 -1.18
CA TYR A 293 -23.62 14.93 -1.21
C TYR A 293 -24.61 15.89 -1.88
N PRO A 294 -24.51 16.10 -3.22
CA PRO A 294 -25.39 17.03 -3.91
C PRO A 294 -26.86 16.64 -3.76
N ASN A 295 -27.72 17.63 -3.57
CA ASN A 295 -29.17 17.50 -3.33
C ASN A 295 -29.57 16.95 -1.95
N LYS A 296 -28.65 16.84 -1.00
CA LYS A 296 -29.00 16.56 0.39
C LYS A 296 -29.24 17.83 1.17
N SER A 297 -30.18 17.78 2.11
CA SER A 297 -30.56 18.94 2.90
C SER A 297 -29.63 19.14 4.11
N ILE A 298 -29.80 20.27 4.82
CA ILE A 298 -29.05 20.52 6.05
C ILE A 298 -29.46 19.55 7.17
N GLU A 299 -30.69 19.03 7.12
CA GLU A 299 -31.16 17.99 8.01
C GLU A 299 -30.41 16.67 7.78
N ASP A 300 -30.21 16.26 6.52
CA ASP A 300 -29.44 15.06 6.17
C ASP A 300 -27.99 15.13 6.70
N PHE A 301 -27.39 16.32 6.61
CA PHE A 301 -26.06 16.58 7.19
C PHE A 301 -26.05 16.29 8.69
N TYR A 302 -27.00 16.86 9.44
CA TYR A 302 -27.06 16.64 10.88
C TYR A 302 -27.39 15.20 11.28
N ASP A 303 -28.11 14.46 10.46
CA ASP A 303 -28.38 13.04 10.70
C ASP A 303 -27.12 12.19 10.50
N GLU A 304 -26.30 12.47 9.49
CA GLU A 304 -24.98 11.85 9.35
C GLU A 304 -24.03 12.23 10.51
N GLN A 305 -24.06 13.50 10.92
CA GLN A 305 -23.26 13.97 12.06
C GLN A 305 -23.67 13.28 13.37
N LYS A 306 -24.96 13.00 13.57
CA LYS A 306 -25.46 12.23 14.71
C LYS A 306 -25.10 10.75 14.62
N ALA A 307 -25.12 10.15 13.43
CA ALA A 307 -24.75 8.75 13.24
C ALA A 307 -23.28 8.48 13.63
N ASN A 308 -22.39 9.46 13.41
CA ASN A 308 -20.98 9.40 13.77
C ASN A 308 -20.65 10.12 15.10
N ALA A 309 -21.67 10.47 15.90
CA ALA A 309 -21.47 11.23 17.12
C ALA A 309 -20.95 10.35 18.27
N ILE A 310 -20.20 10.97 19.17
CA ILE A 310 -19.72 10.35 20.41
C ILE A 310 -20.52 10.89 21.60
N THR A 311 -20.60 10.09 22.67
CA THR A 311 -21.24 10.52 23.92
C THR A 311 -20.18 10.93 24.93
N LEU A 312 -20.32 12.13 25.50
CA LEU A 312 -19.46 12.64 26.57
C LEU A 312 -20.30 13.01 27.79
N ASN A 313 -19.69 12.91 28.97
CA ASN A 313 -20.30 13.23 30.25
C ASN A 313 -19.49 14.30 30.99
N GLY A 314 -20.17 15.21 31.67
CA GLY A 314 -19.50 16.24 32.47
C GLY A 314 -20.42 17.40 32.83
N VAL A 315 -19.81 18.46 33.36
CA VAL A 315 -20.51 19.70 33.72
C VAL A 315 -20.21 20.78 32.68
N ILE A 316 -21.25 21.37 32.10
CA ILE A 316 -21.08 22.48 31.15
C ILE A 316 -20.79 23.76 31.93
N VAL A 317 -19.68 24.41 31.59
CA VAL A 317 -19.32 25.72 32.10
C VAL A 317 -19.08 26.71 30.96
N ASN A 318 -19.17 28.00 31.29
CA ASN A 318 -18.92 29.05 30.31
C ASN A 318 -17.42 29.20 30.00
N TYR A 319 -17.08 29.54 28.76
CA TYR A 319 -15.72 29.79 28.30
C TYR A 319 -15.62 31.18 27.64
N ASP A 320 -15.28 32.16 28.48
CA ASP A 320 -15.25 33.58 28.12
C ASP A 320 -13.83 34.15 27.92
N ASP A 321 -12.81 33.29 27.90
CA ASP A 321 -11.43 33.73 27.72
C ASP A 321 -11.27 34.52 26.41
N PRO A 322 -10.61 35.71 26.44
CA PRO A 322 -10.49 36.61 25.30
C PRO A 322 -9.39 36.15 24.32
N VAL A 323 -9.55 34.94 23.77
CA VAL A 323 -8.59 34.31 22.84
C VAL A 323 -9.12 34.36 21.42
N LYS A 324 -8.24 34.68 20.46
CA LYS A 324 -8.56 34.63 19.02
C LYS A 324 -8.84 33.19 18.58
N ASN A 325 -9.77 33.02 17.64
CA ASN A 325 -10.13 31.73 17.04
C ASN A 325 -10.52 30.65 18.07
N LYS A 326 -11.15 31.05 19.18
CA LYS A 326 -11.58 30.07 20.18
C LYS A 326 -12.51 29.03 19.56
N PRO A 327 -12.38 27.74 19.90
CA PRO A 327 -13.10 26.65 19.25
C PRO A 327 -14.50 26.39 19.85
N GLY A 328 -14.91 27.19 20.85
CA GLY A 328 -16.22 27.07 21.48
C GLY A 328 -16.53 28.25 22.39
N ASN A 329 -17.79 28.32 22.85
CA ASN A 329 -18.23 29.26 23.89
C ASN A 329 -18.37 28.61 25.27
N TYR A 330 -18.32 27.28 25.33
CA TYR A 330 -18.50 26.52 26.55
C TYR A 330 -17.38 25.49 26.68
N LEU A 331 -17.21 24.97 27.89
CA LEU A 331 -16.25 23.93 28.22
C LEU A 331 -17.00 22.82 28.94
N LEU A 332 -16.73 21.57 28.55
CA LEU A 332 -17.15 20.41 29.32
C LEU A 332 -16.07 20.13 30.36
N LYS A 333 -16.40 20.23 31.65
CA LYS A 333 -15.49 19.86 32.74
C LYS A 333 -15.81 18.46 33.25
N GLY A 334 -14.77 17.63 33.35
CA GLY A 334 -14.80 16.40 34.14
C GLY A 334 -14.57 16.69 35.62
N GLU A 335 -14.29 15.65 36.40
CA GLU A 335 -14.11 15.76 37.85
C GLU A 335 -12.91 16.63 38.24
N THR A 336 -11.83 16.57 37.47
CA THR A 336 -10.55 17.26 37.80
C THR A 336 -9.97 18.08 36.66
N ILE A 337 -10.30 17.76 35.39
CA ILE A 337 -9.77 18.43 34.20
C ILE A 337 -10.85 18.77 33.17
N PRO A 338 -10.66 19.83 32.35
CA PRO A 338 -11.47 20.05 31.16
C PRO A 338 -11.36 18.88 30.18
N ILE A 339 -12.50 18.51 29.59
CA ILE A 339 -12.61 17.43 28.60
C ILE A 339 -12.58 18.01 27.19
N ALA A 340 -13.39 19.04 26.93
CA ALA A 340 -13.54 19.57 25.58
C ALA A 340 -14.16 20.97 25.51
N TYR A 341 -13.88 21.68 24.42
CA TYR A 341 -14.58 22.90 24.04
C TYR A 341 -15.88 22.57 23.30
N LEU A 342 -16.93 23.35 23.58
CA LEU A 342 -18.27 23.10 23.04
C LEU A 342 -18.87 24.36 22.41
N TYR A 343 -19.60 24.17 21.32
CA TYR A 343 -20.59 25.11 20.82
C TYR A 343 -21.79 24.37 20.22
N SER A 344 -22.89 25.09 19.99
CA SER A 344 -24.05 24.56 19.28
C SER A 344 -24.84 25.70 18.65
N THR A 345 -25.49 25.41 17.53
CA THR A 345 -26.44 26.30 16.85
C THR A 345 -27.88 25.79 16.97
N ILE A 346 -28.07 24.60 17.54
CA ILE A 346 -29.38 23.93 17.66
C ILE A 346 -29.80 23.71 19.11
N VAL A 347 -28.85 23.52 20.03
CA VAL A 347 -29.10 23.40 21.47
C VAL A 347 -28.64 24.66 22.18
N ASP A 348 -29.53 25.23 22.98
CA ASP A 348 -29.19 26.32 23.88
C ASP A 348 -28.48 25.77 25.14
N LEU A 349 -27.14 25.84 25.12
CA LEU A 349 -26.28 25.34 26.20
C LEU A 349 -26.34 26.21 27.47
N GLU A 350 -26.84 27.45 27.39
CA GLU A 350 -26.96 28.33 28.56
C GLU A 350 -27.90 27.74 29.61
N LYS A 351 -28.93 27.00 29.18
CA LYS A 351 -29.92 26.32 30.04
C LYS A 351 -29.34 25.18 30.89
N TYR A 352 -28.15 24.70 30.53
CA TYR A 352 -27.51 23.54 31.14
C TYR A 352 -26.20 23.89 31.87
N LEU A 353 -25.91 25.17 32.03
CA LEU A 353 -24.76 25.65 32.80
C LEU A 353 -24.80 25.11 34.24
N GLY A 354 -23.69 24.55 34.69
CA GLY A 354 -23.52 24.02 36.05
C GLY A 354 -24.23 22.69 36.32
N LYS A 355 -24.93 22.11 35.33
CA LYS A 355 -25.58 20.80 35.47
C LYS A 355 -24.67 19.69 34.94
N LYS A 356 -24.72 18.52 35.60
CA LYS A 356 -24.12 17.30 35.07
C LYS A 356 -25.00 16.78 33.93
N VAL A 357 -24.38 16.56 32.78
CA VAL A 357 -25.08 16.22 31.54
C VAL A 357 -24.36 15.10 30.78
N ASN A 358 -25.15 14.33 30.05
CA ASN A 358 -24.71 13.42 29.01
C ASN A 358 -25.02 14.06 27.66
N ILE A 359 -23.99 14.36 26.87
CA ILE A 359 -24.09 15.06 25.61
C ILE A 359 -23.67 14.18 24.44
N ILE A 360 -24.41 14.28 23.34
CA ILE A 360 -24.07 13.64 22.06
C ILE A 360 -23.44 14.70 21.19
N VAL A 361 -22.21 14.45 20.73
CA VAL A 361 -21.40 15.48 20.09
C VAL A 361 -20.68 14.99 18.84
N SER A 362 -20.49 15.89 17.88
CA SER A 362 -19.74 15.65 16.64
C SER A 362 -18.42 16.43 16.65
N PRO A 363 -17.29 15.85 16.20
CA PRO A 363 -15.97 16.50 16.23
C PRO A 363 -15.93 17.76 15.36
N ARG A 364 -15.20 18.78 15.83
CA ARG A 364 -14.98 20.05 15.13
C ARG A 364 -13.50 20.46 15.19
N PRO A 365 -13.03 21.29 14.24
CA PRO A 365 -11.68 21.84 14.28
C PRO A 365 -11.43 22.60 15.58
N ASN A 366 -10.33 22.30 16.27
CA ASN A 366 -10.02 22.87 17.59
C ASN A 366 -9.02 24.03 17.53
N ASN A 367 -8.58 24.45 16.34
CA ASN A 367 -7.62 25.55 16.14
C ASN A 367 -6.33 25.43 16.99
N ASN A 368 -5.82 24.22 17.21
CA ASN A 368 -4.64 23.91 18.03
C ASN A 368 -4.77 24.26 19.53
N PHE A 369 -5.99 24.28 20.07
CA PHE A 369 -6.21 24.41 21.51
C PHE A 369 -5.94 23.09 22.25
N ALA A 370 -5.69 23.17 23.56
CA ALA A 370 -5.24 22.05 24.41
C ALA A 370 -6.23 20.88 24.52
N PHE A 371 -7.52 21.13 24.25
CA PHE A 371 -8.59 20.13 24.34
C PHE A 371 -9.32 20.03 22.99
N PRO A 372 -9.93 18.87 22.68
CA PRO A 372 -10.75 18.71 21.49
C PRO A 372 -11.96 19.65 21.50
N ALA A 373 -12.49 19.93 20.31
CA ALA A 373 -13.66 20.78 20.13
C ALA A 373 -14.80 19.97 19.52
N TYR A 374 -16.02 20.21 20.02
CA TYR A 374 -17.19 19.51 19.54
C TYR A 374 -18.40 20.42 19.33
N PHE A 375 -19.21 20.05 18.34
CA PHE A 375 -20.56 20.54 18.14
C PHE A 375 -21.53 19.68 18.95
N VAL A 376 -22.42 20.30 19.72
CA VAL A 376 -23.39 19.57 20.56
C VAL A 376 -24.69 19.33 19.79
N ASN A 377 -25.00 18.06 19.53
CA ASN A 377 -26.19 17.61 18.80
C ASN A 377 -27.40 17.45 19.72
N SER A 378 -27.20 16.92 20.93
CA SER A 378 -28.24 16.80 21.95
C SER A 378 -27.67 16.76 23.36
N VAL A 379 -28.48 17.13 24.35
CA VAL A 379 -28.13 17.15 25.77
C VAL A 379 -29.19 16.38 26.55
N LYS A 380 -28.78 15.45 27.40
CA LYS A 380 -29.61 14.78 28.39
C LYS A 380 -29.08 15.15 29.78
N VAL A 381 -29.94 15.68 30.63
CA VAL A 381 -29.60 15.94 32.04
C VAL A 381 -29.60 14.62 32.77
N GLU A 382 -28.57 14.38 33.59
CA GLU A 382 -28.47 13.21 34.45
C GLU A 382 -29.35 13.35 35.70
#